data_AF-A0A316JBL3-F1
#
_entry.id   AF-A0A316JBL3-F1
#
_cell.length_a   1.000
_cell.length_b   1.000
_cell.length_c   1.000
_cell.angle_alpha   90.00
_cell.angle_beta   90.00
_cell.angle_gamma   90.00
#
_symmetry.space_group_name_H-M   'P 1'
#
loop_
_entity.id
_entity.type
_entity.pdbx_description
1 polymer ?
#
loop_
_entity_poly.entity_id
_entity_poly.type
_entity_poly.pdbx_seq_one_letter_code
_entity_poly.pdbx_strand_id
1 'polypeptide(L)'
;MADKKIARTQHEQVMDMESPVLDLQSAVSIMNRMLTDNFTHVPTQVTGRPDYWYLGKQDIEDMFFIMNEVRERSSRIKDQWLSALEAGR
;
A
#
# COMPACT_ATOMS: atom_id res chain seq x y z
N MET A 1 2.37 37.34 -11.01
CA MET A 1 1.83 36.89 -9.70
C MET A 1 1.01 35.59 -9.79
N ALA A 2 0.47 35.23 -10.97
CA ALA A 2 -0.26 33.97 -11.17
C ALA A 2 0.62 32.72 -10.98
N ASP A 3 1.82 32.69 -11.56
CA ASP A 3 2.71 31.50 -11.53
C ASP A 3 3.18 31.11 -10.12
N LYS A 4 3.44 32.11 -9.25
CA LYS A 4 3.77 31.86 -7.83
C LYS A 4 2.60 31.30 -7.04
N LYS A 5 1.36 31.58 -7.47
CA LYS A 5 0.15 31.09 -6.82
C LYS A 5 -0.10 29.62 -7.20
N ILE A 6 0.06 29.29 -8.49
CA ILE A 6 -0.05 27.93 -9.05
C ILE A 6 1.01 26.99 -8.46
N ALA A 7 2.27 27.42 -8.41
CA ALA A 7 3.36 26.63 -7.82
C ALA A 7 3.15 26.35 -6.32
N ARG A 8 2.52 27.28 -5.59
CA ARG A 8 2.15 27.08 -4.19
C ARG A 8 1.01 26.06 -4.04
N THR A 9 0.04 26.06 -4.95
CA THR A 9 -1.07 25.09 -4.94
C THR A 9 -0.59 23.68 -5.27
N GLN A 10 0.35 23.54 -6.20
CA GLN A 10 0.97 22.23 -6.50
C GLN A 10 1.80 21.69 -5.35
N HIS A 11 2.58 22.53 -4.67
CA HIS A 11 3.36 22.09 -3.51
C HIS A 11 2.45 21.58 -2.39
N GLU A 12 1.37 22.31 -2.09
CA GLU A 12 0.36 21.89 -1.10
C GLU A 12 -0.30 20.56 -1.51
N GLN A 13 -0.69 20.39 -2.78
CA GLN A 13 -1.26 19.14 -3.30
C GLN A 13 -0.29 17.95 -3.25
N VAL A 14 1.01 18.18 -3.43
CA VAL A 14 2.04 17.14 -3.30
C VAL A 14 2.26 16.76 -1.83
N MET A 15 2.24 17.74 -0.92
CA MET A 15 2.33 17.47 0.52
C MET A 15 1.10 16.72 1.04
N ASP A 16 -0.09 16.97 0.48
CA ASP A 16 -1.31 16.22 0.80
C ASP A 16 -1.24 14.74 0.41
N MET A 17 -0.32 14.38 -0.50
CA MET A 17 -0.06 12.98 -0.87
C MET A 17 0.91 12.27 0.09
N GLU A 18 1.58 12.97 1.00
CA GLU A 18 2.54 12.38 1.93
C GLU A 18 1.88 11.34 2.85
N SER A 19 0.77 11.71 3.49
CA SER A 19 0.00 10.84 4.37
C SER A 19 -0.51 9.55 3.68
N PRO A 20 -1.21 9.61 2.52
CA PRO A 20 -1.66 8.39 1.86
C PRO A 20 -0.50 7.52 1.35
N VAL A 21 0.64 8.09 0.96
CA VAL A 21 1.85 7.33 0.59
C VAL A 21 2.42 6.56 1.79
N LEU A 22 2.52 7.20 2.95
CA LEU A 22 2.98 6.55 4.19
C LEU A 22 2.03 5.42 4.63
N ASP A 23 0.73 5.65 4.49
CA ASP A 23 -0.27 4.62 4.76
C ASP A 23 -0.15 3.42 3.81
N LEU A 24 0.06 3.68 2.51
CA LEU A 24 0.28 2.63 1.52
C LEU A 24 1.56 1.82 1.84
N GLN A 25 2.65 2.51 2.19
CA GLN A 25 3.88 1.86 2.63
C GLN A 25 3.65 0.95 3.85
N SER A 26 2.82 1.40 4.79
CA SER A 26 2.47 0.63 5.98
C SER A 26 1.68 -0.64 5.61
N ALA A 27 0.66 -0.51 4.76
CA ALA A 27 -0.13 -1.65 4.29
C ALA A 27 0.72 -2.69 3.53
N VAL A 28 1.60 -2.23 2.63
CA VAL A 28 2.55 -3.10 1.92
C VAL A 28 3.53 -3.79 2.89
N SER A 29 4.00 -3.08 3.92
CA SER A 29 4.90 -3.66 4.92
C SER A 29 4.22 -4.76 5.74
N ILE A 30 2.94 -4.58 6.10
CA ILE A 30 2.14 -5.61 6.79
C ILE A 30 1.97 -6.83 5.88
N MET A 31 1.62 -6.61 4.60
CA MET A 31 1.50 -7.70 3.62
C MET A 31 2.80 -8.48 3.47
N ASN A 32 3.94 -7.78 3.37
CA ASN A 32 5.25 -8.42 3.25
C ASN A 32 5.62 -9.22 4.50
N ARG A 33 5.25 -8.74 5.69
CA ARG A 33 5.42 -9.50 6.94
C ARG A 33 4.57 -10.77 6.93
N MET A 34 3.28 -10.68 6.59
CA MET A 34 2.40 -11.86 6.50
C MET A 34 2.92 -12.89 5.50
N LEU A 35 3.44 -12.42 4.35
CA LEU A 35 4.07 -13.29 3.36
C LEU A 35 5.34 -13.93 3.93
N THR A 36 6.18 -13.18 4.63
CA THR A 36 7.41 -13.70 5.25
C THR A 36 7.09 -14.74 6.31
N ASP A 37 6.18 -14.43 7.22
CA ASP A 37 5.82 -15.30 8.34
C ASP A 37 5.25 -16.64 7.84
N ASN A 38 4.39 -16.58 6.82
CA ASN A 38 3.73 -17.77 6.29
C ASN A 38 4.49 -18.48 5.16
N PHE A 39 5.34 -17.77 4.40
CA PHE A 39 6.01 -18.30 3.19
C PHE A 39 7.54 -18.34 3.23
N THR A 40 8.19 -17.95 4.33
CA THR A 40 9.66 -18.04 4.46
C THR A 40 10.13 -18.85 5.67
N HIS A 41 9.24 -19.16 6.62
CA HIS A 41 9.52 -20.12 7.68
C HIS A 41 9.46 -21.55 7.14
N VAL A 42 10.31 -22.44 7.67
CA VAL A 42 10.38 -23.84 7.23
C VAL A 42 9.00 -24.49 7.47
N PRO A 43 8.27 -24.90 6.41
CA PRO A 43 6.89 -25.39 6.53
C PRO A 43 6.76 -26.56 7.51
N THR A 44 7.81 -27.37 7.63
CA THR A 44 7.88 -28.50 8.58
C THR A 44 7.65 -28.12 10.03
N GLN A 45 8.04 -26.91 10.47
CA GLN A 45 7.91 -26.50 11.87
C GLN A 45 6.46 -26.19 12.25
N VAL A 46 5.63 -25.79 11.27
CA VAL A 46 4.24 -25.38 11.49
C VAL A 46 3.27 -26.49 11.09
N THR A 47 3.52 -27.17 9.97
CA THR A 47 2.58 -28.12 9.38
C THR A 47 3.01 -29.59 9.53
N GLY A 48 4.23 -29.84 10.00
CA GLY A 48 4.83 -31.17 10.04
C GLY A 48 5.12 -31.75 8.65
N ARG A 49 4.92 -30.98 7.57
CA ARG A 49 5.12 -31.40 6.18
C ARG A 49 6.03 -30.40 5.46
N PRO A 50 7.10 -30.87 4.80
CA PRO A 50 8.11 -29.99 4.19
C PRO A 50 7.60 -29.18 3.01
N ASP A 51 6.59 -29.67 2.30
CA ASP A 51 6.07 -29.06 1.07
C ASP A 51 4.65 -28.49 1.22
N TYR A 52 4.18 -28.29 2.46
CA TYR A 52 2.83 -27.82 2.73
C TYR A 52 2.84 -26.45 3.42
N TRP A 53 2.56 -25.41 2.64
CA TRP A 53 2.30 -24.06 3.11
C TRP A 53 0.84 -24.00 3.56
N TYR A 54 0.60 -23.85 4.87
CA TYR A 54 -0.75 -23.70 5.40
C TYR A 54 -1.02 -22.22 5.69
N LEU A 55 -1.94 -21.62 4.94
CA LEU A 55 -2.62 -20.39 5.35
C LEU A 55 -3.93 -20.79 6.02
N GLY A 56 -4.16 -20.32 7.25
CA GLY A 56 -5.46 -20.41 7.89
C GLY A 56 -6.49 -19.56 7.15
N LYS A 57 -7.78 -19.84 7.39
CA LYS A 57 -8.88 -19.04 6.84
C LYS A 57 -8.73 -17.56 7.20
N GLN A 58 -8.29 -17.26 8.43
CA GLN A 58 -8.04 -15.90 8.88
C GLN A 58 -6.89 -15.24 8.12
N ASP A 59 -5.77 -15.94 7.89
CA ASP A 59 -4.63 -15.39 7.14
C ASP A 59 -5.03 -15.00 5.72
N ILE A 60 -5.88 -15.83 5.09
CA ILE A 60 -6.43 -15.54 3.75
C ILE A 60 -7.35 -14.31 3.79
N GLU A 61 -8.24 -14.22 4.77
CA GLU A 61 -9.15 -13.07 4.94
C GLU A 61 -8.36 -11.77 5.18
N ASP A 62 -7.35 -11.81 6.05
CA ASP A 62 -6.47 -10.68 6.36
C ASP A 62 -5.67 -10.26 5.11
N MET A 63 -5.16 -11.21 4.32
CA MET A 63 -4.49 -10.92 3.06
C MET A 63 -5.42 -10.22 2.07
N PHE A 64 -6.66 -10.69 1.91
CA PHE A 64 -7.64 -10.05 1.03
C PHE A 64 -7.98 -8.63 1.49
N PHE A 65 -8.14 -8.44 2.80
CA PHE A 65 -8.37 -7.12 3.38
C PHE A 65 -7.22 -6.16 3.06
N ILE A 66 -5.97 -6.55 3.32
CA ILE A 66 -4.81 -5.69 3.08
C ILE A 66 -4.59 -5.44 1.59
N MET A 67 -4.84 -6.43 0.72
CA MET A 67 -4.79 -6.24 -0.74
C MET A 67 -5.80 -5.18 -1.22
N ASN A 68 -7.01 -5.19 -0.66
CA ASN A 68 -8.01 -4.17 -0.98
C ASN A 68 -7.58 -2.78 -0.49
N GLU A 69 -7.06 -2.67 0.74
CA GLU A 69 -6.51 -1.41 1.27
C GLU A 69 -5.38 -0.86 0.38
N VAL A 70 -4.44 -1.70 -0.05
CA VAL A 70 -3.35 -1.33 -0.97
C VAL A 70 -3.92 -0.82 -2.30
N ARG A 71 -4.91 -1.52 -2.87
CA ARG A 71 -5.56 -1.11 -4.13
C ARG A 71 -6.26 0.24 -4.01
N GLU A 72 -7.02 0.44 -2.95
CA GLU A 72 -7.78 1.69 -2.76
C GLU A 72 -6.85 2.88 -2.52
N ARG A 73 -5.84 2.71 -1.68
CA ARG A 73 -4.86 3.76 -1.37
C ARG A 73 -4.01 4.12 -2.59
N SER A 74 -3.52 3.13 -3.33
CA SER A 74 -2.77 3.37 -4.58
C SER A 74 -3.62 4.07 -5.65
N SER A 75 -4.90 3.72 -5.77
CA SER A 75 -5.82 4.41 -6.68
C SER A 75 -6.02 5.87 -6.27
N ARG A 76 -6.22 6.14 -4.97
CA ARG A 76 -6.37 7.51 -4.45
C ARG A 76 -5.13 8.36 -4.69
N ILE A 77 -3.94 7.83 -4.42
CA ILE A 77 -2.67 8.52 -4.67
C ILE A 77 -2.54 8.86 -6.16
N LYS A 78 -2.86 7.90 -7.04
CA LYS A 78 -2.83 8.11 -8.49
C LYS A 78 -3.77 9.24 -8.91
N ASP A 79 -5.00 9.24 -8.43
CA ASP A 79 -6.01 10.25 -8.80
C ASP A 79 -5.61 11.65 -8.30
N GLN A 80 -5.09 11.74 -7.07
CA GLN A 80 -4.55 12.98 -6.51
C GLN A 80 -3.35 13.49 -7.32
N TRP A 81 -2.43 12.59 -7.69
CA TRP A 81 -1.26 12.91 -8.51
C TRP A 81 -1.66 13.45 -9.89
N LEU A 82 -2.60 12.79 -10.57
CA LEU A 82 -3.10 13.23 -11.87
C LEU A 82 -3.78 14.61 -11.77
N SER A 83 -4.59 14.83 -10.73
CA SER A 83 -5.23 16.12 -10.49
C SER A 83 -4.22 17.25 -10.26
N ALA A 84 -3.13 16.99 -9.54
CA ALA A 84 -2.07 17.97 -9.31
C ALA A 84 -1.25 18.30 -10.58
N LEU A 85 -1.09 17.33 -11.48
CA LEU A 85 -0.48 17.54 -12.78
C LEU A 85 -1.37 18.37 -13.72
N GLU A 86 -2.68 18.12 -13.72
CA GLU A 86 -3.64 18.88 -14.52
C GLU A 86 -3.77 20.33 -14.04
N ALA A 87 -3.74 20.57 -12.73
CA ALA A 87 -3.77 21.93 -12.16
C ALA A 87 -2.51 22.77 -12.48
N GLY A 88 -1.42 22.12 -12.90
CA GLY A 88 -0.17 22.76 -13.29
C GLY A 88 -0.03 23.07 -14.78
N ARG A 89 -1.02 22.72 -15.61
CA ARG A 89 -1.09 23.04 -17.04
C ARG A 89 -1.92 24.29 -17.28
#